data_AF-A0A7S2LNK6-F1
#
_entry.id   AF-A0A7S2LNK6-F1
#
_cell.length_a   1.000
_cell.length_b   1.000
_cell.length_c   1.000
_cell.angle_alpha   90.00
_cell.angle_beta   90.00
_cell.angle_gamma   90.00
#
_symmetry.space_group_name_H-M   'P 1'
#
loop_
_entity.id
_entity.type
_entity.pdbx_description
1 polymer ?
#
loop_
_entity_poly.entity_id
_entity_poly.type
_entity_poly.pdbx_seq_one_letter_code
_entity_poly.pdbx_strand_id
1 'polypeptide(L)'
;DDSDDDDDEDNDEPNNAHDDEEDLPLAERVAKRAQLGRRYNDSNREDRDEDGGKKRLLERKNRAITLASERLRKARKNNHDSDSSSVPSSSDDDSSVEEATSNKGKQTKKKKSKHAPTEVSSKRRDFFARGRPDLNSSGIGVSVGANKYKPRDPRMVSLSGHLDEDVFDKRYGFLDDVQEAEIAKLKKRVSAWKTTGNKGQKARKKLGLTQGNDTFENDQEELTRLIQEVAERKKANLVRAAKRTVKKKLREDVASGKGVYYPKRSELRKMELEAKFEEIRKRGGDEAVDKAIAKRRKKNVAKSHKLMPSHMVK
;
A
#
# COMPACT_ATOMS: atom_id res chain seq x y z
N ASP A 1 -42.36 -35.47 48.41
CA ASP A 1 -43.07 -34.54 49.28
C ASP A 1 -42.16 -33.37 49.52
N ASP A 2 -42.09 -32.47 48.55
CA ASP A 2 -43.11 -31.48 48.15
C ASP A 2 -42.96 -30.20 48.98
N SER A 3 -42.37 -29.22 48.29
CA SER A 3 -42.96 -27.93 47.95
C SER A 3 -42.99 -26.78 48.96
N ASP A 4 -42.75 -25.63 48.33
CA ASP A 4 -43.08 -24.24 48.62
C ASP A 4 -42.07 -23.44 49.47
N ASP A 5 -41.31 -22.49 48.89
CA ASP A 5 -41.65 -21.24 48.16
C ASP A 5 -41.72 -20.08 49.17
N ASP A 6 -40.73 -19.18 49.09
CA ASP A 6 -40.82 -17.81 49.60
C ASP A 6 -39.75 -16.96 48.89
N ASP A 7 -40.29 -16.04 48.07
CA ASP A 7 -39.65 -14.95 47.34
C ASP A 7 -38.95 -13.94 48.27
N ASP A 8 -37.79 -13.43 47.85
CA ASP A 8 -37.37 -12.07 48.20
C ASP A 8 -36.76 -11.40 46.95
N GLU A 9 -37.44 -10.33 46.54
CA GLU A 9 -37.16 -9.49 45.37
C GLU A 9 -35.96 -8.56 45.62
N ASP A 10 -34.82 -8.80 44.94
CA ASP A 10 -33.76 -7.79 44.79
C ASP A 10 -33.82 -7.18 43.38
N ASN A 11 -34.43 -5.99 43.34
CA ASN A 11 -34.59 -5.12 42.20
C ASN A 11 -33.36 -4.19 42.09
N ASP A 12 -32.30 -4.65 41.42
CA ASP A 12 -31.14 -3.81 41.08
C ASP A 12 -31.26 -3.29 39.64
N GLU A 13 -31.70 -2.04 39.53
CA GLU A 13 -31.71 -1.23 38.31
C GLU A 13 -30.32 -1.22 37.65
N PRO A 14 -30.19 -1.44 36.33
CA PRO A 14 -28.95 -1.13 35.64
C PRO A 14 -28.78 0.38 35.58
N ASN A 15 -27.86 0.89 36.40
CA ASN A 15 -27.28 2.24 36.31
C ASN A 15 -27.16 2.67 34.85
N ASN A 16 -28.05 3.60 34.45
CA ASN A 16 -28.01 4.27 33.17
C ASN A 16 -26.79 5.20 33.17
N ALA A 17 -25.63 4.64 32.78
CA ALA A 17 -24.45 5.43 32.47
C ALA A 17 -24.82 6.37 31.33
N HIS A 18 -25.09 7.62 31.68
CA HIS A 18 -25.06 8.74 30.77
C HIS A 18 -23.61 8.85 30.27
N ASP A 19 -23.32 8.13 29.20
CA ASP A 19 -22.06 8.25 28.47
C ASP A 19 -22.01 9.66 27.86
N ASP A 20 -21.11 10.49 28.39
CA ASP A 20 -20.77 11.83 27.95
C ASP A 20 -20.25 11.81 26.49
N GLU A 21 -21.17 11.77 25.52
CA GLU A 21 -20.87 11.86 24.09
C GLU A 21 -20.31 13.24 23.67
N GLU A 22 -20.28 14.22 24.58
CA GLU A 22 -19.80 15.59 24.36
C GLU A 22 -18.27 15.66 24.21
N ASP A 23 -17.52 14.77 24.87
CA ASP A 23 -16.04 14.81 24.93
C ASP A 23 -15.35 14.09 23.76
N LEU A 24 -16.11 13.39 22.92
CA LEU A 24 -15.56 12.77 21.72
C LEU A 24 -15.38 13.79 20.58
N PRO A 25 -14.25 13.76 19.86
CA PRO A 25 -14.02 14.63 18.72
C PRO A 25 -15.15 14.44 17.69
N LEU A 26 -15.61 15.55 17.08
CA LEU A 26 -16.78 15.58 16.19
C LEU A 26 -16.75 14.49 15.09
N ALA A 27 -15.56 14.13 14.61
CA ALA A 27 -15.35 13.07 13.63
C ALA A 27 -15.75 11.67 14.12
N GLU A 28 -15.58 11.40 15.41
CA GLU A 28 -15.87 10.11 16.04
C GLU A 28 -17.36 9.96 16.37
N ARG A 29 -18.00 11.02 16.85
CA ARG A 29 -19.47 11.11 17.00
C ARG A 29 -20.20 10.84 15.68
N VAL A 30 -19.74 11.46 14.60
CA VAL A 30 -20.33 11.27 13.27
C VAL A 30 -20.12 9.84 12.76
N ALA A 31 -18.99 9.20 13.08
CA ALA A 31 -18.70 7.83 12.67
C ALA A 31 -19.52 6.78 13.45
N LYS A 32 -19.66 6.96 14.78
CA LYS A 32 -20.52 6.13 15.65
C LYS A 32 -21.96 6.18 15.17
N ARG A 33 -22.51 7.39 14.96
CA ARG A 33 -23.89 7.60 14.49
C ARG A 33 -24.16 7.00 13.11
N ALA A 34 -23.15 6.90 12.27
CA ALA A 34 -23.28 6.34 10.93
C ALA A 34 -23.22 4.79 10.88
N GLN A 35 -23.03 4.08 12.01
CA GLN A 35 -22.74 2.64 12.05
C GLN A 35 -21.63 2.20 11.06
N LEU A 36 -20.79 3.14 10.64
CA LEU A 36 -19.68 2.91 9.73
C LEU A 36 -18.48 2.55 10.59
N GLY A 37 -18.37 1.27 10.95
CA GLY A 37 -17.18 0.71 11.59
C GLY A 37 -15.94 0.98 10.73
N ARG A 38 -15.24 2.08 11.01
CA ARG A 38 -13.90 2.32 10.50
C ARG A 38 -12.97 1.39 11.26
N ARG A 39 -12.41 0.43 10.53
CA ARG A 39 -11.25 -0.35 10.95
C ARG A 39 -10.10 0.62 11.21
N TYR A 40 -9.92 1.00 12.47
CA TYR A 40 -8.65 1.54 12.90
C TYR A 40 -7.62 0.41 12.89
N ASN A 41 -6.46 0.76 12.34
CA ASN A 41 -5.28 -0.07 12.26
C ASN A 41 -4.72 -0.17 13.69
N ASP A 42 -5.16 -1.19 14.41
CA ASP A 42 -4.64 -1.55 15.73
C ASP A 42 -3.19 -2.03 15.56
N SER A 43 -2.24 -1.19 15.97
CA SER A 43 -0.81 -1.48 15.95
C SER A 43 -0.35 -2.30 17.16
N ASN A 44 -1.26 -2.98 17.88
CA ASN A 44 -0.93 -3.88 18.98
C ASN A 44 -1.54 -5.29 18.78
N ARG A 45 -1.14 -5.98 17.71
CA ARG A 45 -1.30 -7.43 17.60
C ARG A 45 -0.01 -8.10 17.15
N GLU A 46 0.82 -8.41 18.14
CA GLU A 46 1.76 -9.52 18.04
C GLU A 46 0.98 -10.85 17.95
N ASP A 47 1.46 -11.72 17.05
CA ASP A 47 1.26 -13.17 17.01
C ASP A 47 -0.17 -13.76 17.11
N ARG A 48 -0.97 -13.61 16.04
CA ARG A 48 -1.96 -14.65 15.65
C ARG A 48 -2.03 -14.87 14.13
N ASP A 49 -1.45 -15.98 13.70
CA ASP A 49 -1.76 -16.76 12.48
C ASP A 49 -1.84 -16.01 11.13
N GLU A 50 -0.66 -15.73 10.53
CA GLU A 50 -0.57 -15.30 9.13
C GLU A 50 -1.25 -16.28 8.14
N ASP A 51 -1.37 -17.56 8.50
CA ASP A 51 -1.99 -18.60 7.67
C ASP A 51 -3.52 -18.48 7.63
N GLY A 52 -4.15 -18.04 8.71
CA GLY A 52 -5.60 -17.82 8.78
C GLY A 52 -6.07 -16.64 7.93
N GLY A 53 -5.29 -15.56 7.90
CA GLY A 53 -5.58 -14.38 7.06
C GLY A 53 -5.49 -14.69 5.56
N LYS A 54 -4.47 -15.45 5.15
CA LYS A 54 -4.26 -15.87 3.75
C LYS A 54 -5.33 -16.86 3.30
N LYS A 55 -5.72 -17.81 4.15
CA LYS A 55 -6.84 -18.75 3.90
C LYS A 55 -8.18 -18.03 3.71
N ARG A 56 -8.52 -17.08 4.59
CA ARG A 56 -9.75 -16.26 4.48
C ARG A 56 -9.78 -15.40 3.21
N LEU A 57 -8.64 -14.87 2.79
CA LEU A 57 -8.52 -14.11 1.54
C LEU A 57 -8.75 -14.99 0.31
N LEU A 58 -8.16 -16.20 0.30
CA LEU A 58 -8.35 -17.19 -0.76
C LEU A 58 -9.80 -17.66 -0.84
N GLU A 59 -10.44 -17.93 0.30
CA GLU A 59 -11.84 -18.34 0.38
C GLU A 59 -12.78 -17.25 -0.17
N ARG A 60 -12.56 -15.98 0.19
CA ARG A 60 -13.30 -14.84 -0.38
C ARG A 60 -13.09 -14.71 -1.89
N LYS A 61 -11.87 -14.91 -2.37
CA LYS A 61 -11.55 -14.86 -3.80
C LYS A 61 -12.26 -15.99 -4.56
N ASN A 62 -12.25 -17.21 -4.01
CA ASN A 62 -12.93 -18.36 -4.60
C ASN A 62 -14.45 -18.16 -4.64
N ARG A 63 -15.05 -17.64 -3.56
CA ARG A 63 -16.49 -17.30 -3.51
C ARG A 63 -16.88 -16.19 -4.49
N ALA A 64 -16.00 -15.22 -4.73
CA ALA A 64 -16.23 -14.18 -5.73
C ALA A 64 -16.19 -14.76 -7.17
N ILE A 65 -15.28 -15.71 -7.43
CA ILE A 65 -15.18 -16.38 -8.73
C ILE A 65 -16.43 -17.23 -9.01
N THR A 66 -16.94 -17.97 -8.02
CA THR A 66 -18.16 -18.78 -8.18
C THR A 66 -19.40 -17.91 -8.40
N LEU A 67 -19.54 -16.80 -7.67
CA LEU A 67 -20.64 -15.86 -7.90
C LEU A 67 -20.56 -15.19 -9.28
N ALA A 68 -19.35 -14.88 -9.76
CA ALA A 68 -19.16 -14.32 -11.09
C ALA A 68 -19.52 -15.33 -12.19
N SER A 69 -19.13 -16.61 -12.03
CA SER A 69 -19.46 -17.64 -13.01
C SER A 69 -20.95 -17.97 -13.04
N GLU A 70 -21.63 -17.95 -11.90
CA GLU A 70 -23.08 -18.16 -11.82
C GLU A 70 -23.84 -17.00 -12.49
N ARG A 71 -23.41 -15.75 -12.28
CA ARG A 71 -23.97 -14.58 -12.97
C ARG A 71 -23.79 -14.66 -14.48
N LEU A 72 -22.64 -15.13 -14.94
CA LEU A 72 -22.35 -15.30 -16.37
C LEU A 72 -23.23 -16.39 -16.99
N ARG A 73 -23.49 -17.48 -16.26
CA ARG A 73 -24.39 -18.56 -16.67
C ARG A 73 -25.85 -18.10 -16.74
N LYS A 74 -26.31 -17.27 -15.78
CA LYS A 74 -27.65 -16.66 -15.82
C LYS A 74 -27.81 -15.69 -16.98
N ALA A 75 -26.81 -14.85 -17.24
CA ALA A 75 -26.82 -13.94 -18.40
C ALA A 75 -26.86 -14.70 -19.74
N ARG A 76 -26.16 -15.84 -19.84
CA ARG A 76 -26.23 -16.72 -21.03
C ARG A 76 -27.59 -17.39 -21.20
N LYS A 77 -28.24 -17.79 -20.11
CA LYS A 77 -29.58 -18.40 -20.16
C LYS A 77 -30.63 -17.40 -20.65
N ASN A 78 -30.54 -16.14 -20.21
CA ASN A 78 -31.46 -15.07 -20.66
C ASN A 78 -31.27 -14.66 -22.12
N ASN A 79 -30.13 -14.97 -22.75
CA ASN A 79 -29.89 -14.70 -24.17
C ASN A 79 -30.35 -15.84 -25.10
N HIS A 80 -30.73 -17.01 -24.56
CA HIS A 80 -31.16 -18.15 -25.37
C HIS A 80 -32.69 -18.17 -25.62
N ASP A 81 -33.47 -17.38 -24.88
CA ASP A 81 -34.93 -17.30 -25.03
C ASP A 81 -35.41 -16.20 -26.01
N SER A 82 -34.51 -15.51 -26.71
CA SER A 82 -34.85 -14.43 -27.66
C SER A 82 -34.66 -14.78 -29.15
N ASP A 83 -34.38 -16.04 -29.48
CA ASP A 83 -34.17 -16.46 -30.87
C ASP A 83 -34.91 -17.77 -31.19
N SER A 84 -36.24 -17.75 -31.05
CA SER A 84 -37.11 -18.70 -31.73
C SER A 84 -38.54 -18.15 -31.83
N SER A 85 -38.97 -17.74 -33.03
CA SER A 85 -40.24 -18.15 -33.69
C SER A 85 -40.74 -17.17 -34.77
N SER A 86 -40.70 -17.69 -36.00
CA SER A 86 -41.66 -17.59 -37.11
C SER A 86 -42.92 -16.69 -37.00
N VAL A 87 -43.04 -15.76 -37.94
CA VAL A 87 -44.28 -15.22 -38.58
C VAL A 87 -44.91 -16.25 -39.55
N PRO A 88 -46.15 -16.13 -40.13
CA PRO A 88 -47.05 -14.95 -40.28
C PRO A 88 -48.59 -15.18 -40.14
N SER A 89 -49.43 -14.12 -40.16
CA SER A 89 -50.71 -14.01 -40.93
C SER A 89 -51.61 -12.80 -40.52
N SER A 90 -51.95 -11.93 -41.50
CA SER A 90 -53.29 -11.40 -41.93
C SER A 90 -54.50 -11.62 -40.99
N SER A 91 -55.50 -10.73 -40.74
CA SER A 91 -56.13 -9.59 -41.45
C SER A 91 -57.20 -8.90 -40.55
N ASP A 92 -57.44 -7.58 -40.78
CA ASP A 92 -58.65 -6.72 -40.69
C ASP A 92 -59.68 -6.66 -39.53
N ASP A 93 -60.08 -5.40 -39.23
CA ASP A 93 -61.36 -4.84 -38.67
C ASP A 93 -61.87 -5.30 -37.28
N ASP A 94 -62.58 -4.56 -36.41
CA ASP A 94 -63.31 -3.28 -36.41
C ASP A 94 -63.57 -2.87 -34.92
N SER A 95 -63.79 -1.57 -34.71
CA SER A 95 -64.49 -0.82 -33.64
C SER A 95 -64.65 -1.34 -32.19
N SER A 96 -64.29 -0.49 -31.21
CA SER A 96 -65.26 0.15 -30.27
C SER A 96 -64.57 0.96 -29.16
N VAL A 97 -65.30 2.00 -28.74
CA VAL A 97 -64.98 3.13 -27.85
C VAL A 97 -65.05 2.64 -26.38
N GLU A 98 -64.13 2.95 -25.45
CA GLU A 98 -64.19 4.13 -24.56
C GLU A 98 -63.05 4.08 -23.52
N GLU A 99 -62.60 5.28 -23.16
CA GLU A 99 -62.04 5.73 -21.87
C GLU A 99 -60.91 4.96 -21.14
N ALA A 100 -59.65 5.44 -21.27
CA ALA A 100 -58.70 5.57 -20.15
C ALA A 100 -57.43 6.35 -20.54
N THR A 101 -57.18 7.45 -19.84
CA THR A 101 -55.93 8.21 -19.67
C THR A 101 -54.68 7.73 -20.46
N SER A 102 -54.54 8.18 -21.71
CA SER A 102 -53.30 7.95 -22.45
C SER A 102 -52.26 9.00 -22.08
N ASN A 103 -51.31 8.58 -21.24
CA ASN A 103 -49.95 9.08 -21.26
C ASN A 103 -49.47 9.06 -22.72
N LYS A 104 -49.55 10.21 -23.41
CA LYS A 104 -48.92 10.40 -24.73
C LYS A 104 -47.42 10.24 -24.54
N GLY A 105 -46.96 8.99 -24.63
CA GLY A 105 -45.57 8.63 -24.78
C GLY A 105 -45.02 9.48 -25.91
N LYS A 106 -44.18 10.44 -25.56
CA LYS A 106 -43.44 11.24 -26.54
C LYS A 106 -42.69 10.26 -27.42
N GLN A 107 -43.23 10.07 -28.63
CA GLN A 107 -42.52 9.52 -29.77
C GLN A 107 -41.14 10.18 -29.79
N THR A 108 -40.11 9.42 -29.43
CA THR A 108 -38.74 9.90 -29.46
C THR A 108 -38.43 10.14 -30.94
N LYS A 109 -38.36 11.41 -31.35
CA LYS A 109 -38.00 11.75 -32.74
C LYS A 109 -36.65 11.11 -33.03
N LYS A 110 -36.64 10.05 -33.85
CA LYS A 110 -35.42 9.37 -34.28
C LYS A 110 -34.57 10.38 -35.06
N LYS A 111 -33.28 10.47 -34.74
CA LYS A 111 -32.35 11.39 -35.42
C LYS A 111 -32.27 11.00 -36.91
N LYS A 112 -32.24 11.98 -37.80
CA LYS A 112 -32.11 11.75 -39.25
C LYS A 112 -30.77 11.12 -39.64
N SER A 113 -29.72 11.29 -38.83
CA SER A 113 -28.42 10.63 -38.98
C SER A 113 -27.69 10.51 -37.64
N LYS A 114 -26.69 9.61 -37.57
CA LYS A 114 -25.90 9.38 -36.34
C LYS A 114 -25.06 10.58 -35.90
N HIS A 115 -24.75 11.49 -36.82
CA HIS A 115 -23.90 12.67 -36.57
C HIS A 115 -24.69 13.98 -36.43
N ALA A 116 -26.02 13.94 -36.49
CA ALA A 116 -26.83 15.13 -36.28
C ALA A 116 -26.86 15.53 -34.79
N PRO A 117 -26.61 16.82 -34.46
CA PRO A 117 -26.71 17.32 -33.09
C PRO A 117 -28.16 17.16 -32.59
N THR A 118 -28.31 16.97 -31.27
CA THR A 118 -29.60 16.68 -30.65
C THR A 118 -29.94 17.78 -29.67
N GLU A 119 -31.05 18.47 -29.93
CA GLU A 119 -31.54 19.52 -29.04
C GLU A 119 -32.08 18.90 -27.75
N VAL A 120 -31.56 19.35 -26.61
CA VAL A 120 -32.05 19.01 -25.27
C VAL A 120 -32.64 20.25 -24.64
N SER A 121 -33.85 20.13 -24.07
CA SER A 121 -34.50 21.26 -23.41
C SER A 121 -33.71 21.72 -22.19
N SER A 122 -33.47 23.03 -22.10
CA SER A 122 -32.80 23.69 -20.98
C SER A 122 -33.59 23.65 -19.66
N LYS A 123 -34.87 23.25 -19.70
CA LYS A 123 -35.75 23.15 -18.52
C LYS A 123 -35.82 21.74 -17.91
N ARG A 124 -34.98 20.80 -18.36
CA ARG A 124 -34.97 19.44 -17.77
C ARG A 124 -34.48 19.49 -16.32
N ARG A 125 -35.36 19.15 -15.38
CA ARG A 125 -35.04 19.02 -13.94
C ARG A 125 -33.83 18.12 -13.69
N ASP A 126 -33.62 17.08 -14.50
CA ASP A 126 -32.47 16.17 -14.41
C ASP A 126 -31.11 16.87 -14.50
N PHE A 127 -31.02 17.99 -15.23
CA PHE A 127 -29.77 18.73 -15.45
C PHE A 127 -29.38 19.58 -14.22
N PHE A 128 -30.36 19.91 -13.37
CA PHE A 128 -30.16 20.66 -12.12
C PHE A 128 -30.14 19.74 -10.89
N ALA A 129 -30.87 18.62 -10.93
CA ALA A 129 -30.95 17.65 -9.83
C ALA A 129 -29.68 16.81 -9.68
N ARG A 130 -28.88 16.63 -10.75
CA ARG A 130 -27.60 15.90 -10.71
C ARG A 130 -26.41 16.79 -10.29
N GLY A 131 -26.69 17.98 -9.77
CA GLY A 131 -25.71 19.05 -9.64
C GLY A 131 -25.37 19.61 -11.02
N ARG A 132 -25.15 20.93 -11.11
CA ARG A 132 -24.52 21.47 -12.31
C ARG A 132 -23.25 20.64 -12.60
N PRO A 133 -22.85 20.42 -13.86
CA PRO A 133 -21.47 20.06 -14.11
C PRO A 133 -20.67 21.22 -13.54
N ASP A 134 -20.10 21.03 -12.35
CA ASP A 134 -19.07 21.91 -11.86
C ASP A 134 -18.08 21.98 -13.01
N LEU A 135 -17.78 23.18 -13.51
CA LEU A 135 -16.78 23.41 -14.55
C LEU A 135 -15.41 22.79 -14.17
N ASN A 136 -15.27 22.34 -12.92
CA ASN A 136 -14.14 21.62 -12.35
C ASN A 136 -14.14 20.10 -12.59
N SER A 137 -15.23 19.50 -13.10
CA SER A 137 -15.36 18.04 -13.32
C SER A 137 -15.24 17.62 -14.79
N SER A 138 -15.62 18.49 -15.73
CA SER A 138 -15.30 18.35 -17.14
C SER A 138 -13.90 18.93 -17.34
N GLY A 139 -12.87 18.08 -17.42
CA GLY A 139 -11.44 18.43 -17.53
C GLY A 139 -11.02 19.25 -18.76
N ILE A 140 -11.76 20.30 -19.08
CA ILE A 140 -11.62 21.25 -20.19
C ILE A 140 -11.60 22.70 -19.66
N GLY A 141 -11.87 22.91 -18.36
CA GLY A 141 -11.69 24.21 -17.70
C GLY A 141 -10.26 24.39 -17.21
N VAL A 142 -9.52 25.32 -17.81
CA VAL A 142 -8.25 25.84 -17.28
C VAL A 142 -8.43 26.18 -15.80
N SER A 143 -7.62 25.53 -14.97
CA SER A 143 -7.70 25.48 -13.51
C SER A 143 -7.36 26.82 -12.84
N VAL A 144 -8.27 27.80 -12.92
CA VAL A 144 -8.13 29.07 -12.16
C VAL A 144 -8.54 28.91 -10.68
N GLY A 145 -9.02 27.73 -10.25
CA GLY A 145 -9.44 27.51 -8.85
C GLY A 145 -9.30 26.09 -8.29
N ALA A 146 -8.74 25.14 -9.05
CA ALA A 146 -8.57 23.76 -8.58
C ALA A 146 -7.40 23.59 -7.58
N ASN A 147 -6.49 24.57 -7.52
CA ASN A 147 -5.50 24.71 -6.47
C ASN A 147 -5.95 25.82 -5.51
N LYS A 148 -7.05 25.62 -4.78
CA LYS A 148 -7.31 26.47 -3.61
C LYS A 148 -6.06 26.39 -2.72
N TYR A 149 -5.35 27.52 -2.56
CA TYR A 149 -4.16 27.59 -1.71
C TYR A 149 -4.56 27.12 -0.31
N LYS A 150 -4.18 25.90 0.05
CA LYS A 150 -4.32 25.41 1.41
C LYS A 150 -3.12 26.00 2.14
N PRO A 151 -3.32 26.89 3.14
CA PRO A 151 -2.21 27.35 3.96
C PRO A 151 -1.63 26.11 4.66
N ARG A 152 -0.51 25.64 4.14
CA ARG A 152 0.27 24.54 4.69
C ARG A 152 1.62 25.12 5.08
N ASP A 153 2.21 24.58 6.14
CA ASP A 153 3.59 24.91 6.49
C ASP A 153 4.44 24.74 5.22
N PRO A 154 5.24 25.74 4.80
CA PRO A 154 6.12 25.62 3.64
C PRO A 154 7.02 24.37 3.67
N ARG A 155 7.35 23.84 4.86
CA ARG A 155 8.05 22.55 5.01
C ARG A 155 7.25 21.35 4.54
N MET A 156 5.92 21.46 4.55
CA MET A 156 4.96 20.46 4.12
C MET A 156 4.42 20.75 2.71
N VAL A 157 4.84 21.84 2.08
CA VAL A 157 4.45 22.17 0.71
C VAL A 157 5.38 21.41 -0.23
N SER A 158 4.83 20.65 -1.17
CA SER A 158 5.59 19.90 -2.20
C SER A 158 6.50 20.78 -3.10
N LEU A 159 6.43 22.10 -2.93
CA LEU A 159 7.31 23.11 -3.55
C LEU A 159 8.67 23.24 -2.83
N SER A 160 8.86 22.63 -1.66
CA SER A 160 10.13 22.65 -0.91
C SER A 160 11.27 21.86 -1.57
N GLY A 161 11.07 21.34 -2.78
CA GLY A 161 12.06 20.57 -3.54
C GLY A 161 12.05 19.08 -3.24
N HIS A 162 12.72 18.30 -4.11
CA HIS A 162 12.93 16.87 -3.91
C HIS A 162 14.24 16.65 -3.13
N LEU A 163 14.31 15.59 -2.32
CA LEU A 163 15.54 15.20 -1.64
C LEU A 163 16.60 14.81 -2.67
N ASP A 164 17.62 15.64 -2.82
CA ASP A 164 18.84 15.25 -3.52
C ASP A 164 19.75 14.52 -2.52
N GLU A 165 19.67 13.20 -2.56
CA GLU A 165 20.47 12.34 -1.68
C GLU A 165 21.98 12.53 -1.88
N ASP A 166 22.43 12.93 -3.07
CA ASP A 166 23.86 13.14 -3.36
C ASP A 166 24.37 14.38 -2.64
N VAL A 167 23.56 15.43 -2.61
CA VAL A 167 23.84 16.67 -1.88
C VAL A 167 23.72 16.43 -0.37
N PHE A 168 22.72 15.66 0.05
CA PHE A 168 22.53 15.28 1.45
C PHE A 168 23.75 14.52 1.97
N ASP A 169 24.19 13.46 1.29
CA ASP A 169 25.33 12.66 1.71
C ASP A 169 26.62 13.49 1.80
N LYS A 170 26.79 14.52 0.95
CA LYS A 170 27.94 15.44 1.03
C LYS A 170 27.86 16.40 2.21
N ARG A 171 26.68 16.98 2.46
CA ARG A 171 26.48 17.97 3.53
C ARG A 171 26.45 17.33 4.92
N TYR A 172 25.93 16.11 5.01
CA TYR A 172 25.70 15.39 6.25
C TYR A 172 26.56 14.12 6.36
N GLY A 173 27.71 14.08 5.68
CA GLY A 173 28.63 12.95 5.75
C GLY A 173 29.12 12.65 7.18
N PHE A 174 29.21 13.67 8.03
CA PHE A 174 29.60 13.53 9.44
C PHE A 174 28.62 12.67 10.27
N LEU A 175 27.37 12.49 9.80
CA LEU A 175 26.42 11.61 10.48
C LEU A 175 26.89 10.16 10.50
N ASP A 176 27.68 9.75 9.50
CA ASP A 176 28.26 8.40 9.46
C ASP A 176 29.24 8.21 10.63
N ASP A 177 30.08 9.21 10.90
CA ASP A 177 31.04 9.18 12.01
C ASP A 177 30.33 9.17 13.36
N VAL A 178 29.25 9.95 13.50
CA VAL A 178 28.41 9.98 14.71
C VAL A 178 27.75 8.62 14.95
N GLN A 179 27.19 8.00 13.91
CA GLN A 179 26.59 6.67 14.00
C GLN A 179 27.63 5.60 14.35
N GLU A 180 28.84 5.67 13.76
CA GLU A 180 29.91 4.73 14.08
C GLU A 180 30.40 4.89 15.53
N ALA A 181 30.45 6.11 16.06
CA ALA A 181 30.76 6.38 17.46
C ALA A 181 29.66 5.85 18.41
N GLU A 182 28.39 5.98 18.04
CA GLU A 182 27.25 5.45 18.80
C GLU A 182 27.28 3.92 18.86
N ILE A 183 27.48 3.26 17.71
CA ILE A 183 27.66 1.80 17.62
C ILE A 183 28.84 1.35 18.49
N ALA A 184 29.95 2.09 18.50
CA ALA A 184 31.10 1.76 19.33
C ALA A 184 30.79 1.87 20.84
N LYS A 185 30.02 2.87 21.27
CA LYS A 185 29.54 3.01 22.66
C LYS A 185 28.61 1.86 23.04
N LEU A 186 27.63 1.54 22.19
CA LEU A 186 26.71 0.42 22.38
C LEU A 186 27.44 -0.93 22.49
N LYS A 187 28.43 -1.19 21.63
CA LYS A 187 29.27 -2.39 21.75
C LYS A 187 29.98 -2.48 23.10
N LYS A 188 30.49 -1.36 23.63
CA LYS A 188 31.11 -1.31 24.96
C LYS A 188 30.08 -1.60 26.05
N ARG A 189 28.88 -1.01 25.98
CA ARG A 189 27.77 -1.28 26.92
C ARG A 189 27.39 -2.77 26.93
N VAL A 190 27.09 -3.33 25.75
CA VAL A 190 26.77 -4.76 25.57
C VAL A 190 27.92 -5.65 26.07
N SER A 191 29.18 -5.29 25.84
CA SER A 191 30.32 -6.05 26.35
C SER A 191 30.40 -6.02 27.88
N ALA A 192 30.11 -4.87 28.51
CA ALA A 192 30.12 -4.71 29.96
C ALA A 192 29.01 -5.53 30.63
N TRP A 193 27.84 -5.64 30.00
CA TRP A 193 26.77 -6.53 30.43
C TRP A 193 27.15 -8.01 30.33
N LYS A 194 27.83 -8.41 29.24
CA LYS A 194 28.29 -9.79 29.04
C LYS A 194 29.40 -10.21 30.00
N THR A 195 30.25 -9.28 30.43
CA THR A 195 31.32 -9.59 31.39
C THR A 195 30.74 -9.82 32.78
N THR A 196 30.96 -10.99 33.34
CA THR A 196 30.49 -11.37 34.69
C THR A 196 31.52 -10.99 35.77
N GLY A 197 31.07 -10.98 37.03
CA GLY A 197 31.91 -10.72 38.21
C GLY A 197 32.32 -9.26 38.42
N ASN A 198 33.32 -9.06 39.29
CA ASN A 198 33.77 -7.74 39.75
C ASN A 198 34.30 -6.84 38.60
N LYS A 199 34.89 -7.44 37.57
CA LYS A 199 35.36 -6.72 36.38
C LYS A 199 34.19 -6.11 35.60
N GLY A 200 33.10 -6.87 35.42
CA GLY A 200 31.88 -6.39 34.77
C GLY A 200 31.11 -5.36 35.59
N GLN A 201 31.07 -5.51 36.92
CA GLN A 201 30.49 -4.47 37.79
C GLN A 201 31.25 -3.15 37.70
N LYS A 202 32.59 -3.18 37.73
CA LYS A 202 33.43 -1.97 37.54
C LYS A 202 33.21 -1.34 36.16
N ALA A 203 33.10 -2.15 35.10
CA ALA A 203 32.83 -1.67 33.74
C ALA A 203 31.46 -0.98 33.63
N ARG A 204 30.41 -1.60 34.19
CA ARG A 204 29.06 -1.01 34.25
C ARG A 204 29.03 0.30 35.04
N LYS A 205 29.71 0.34 36.19
CA LYS A 205 29.83 1.58 37.00
C LYS A 205 30.57 2.69 36.25
N LYS A 206 31.67 2.38 35.54
CA LYS A 206 32.41 3.35 34.73
C LYS A 206 31.58 3.92 33.58
N LEU A 207 30.67 3.12 33.03
CA LEU A 207 29.77 3.53 31.94
C LEU A 207 28.45 4.13 32.42
N GLY A 208 28.20 4.23 33.73
CA GLY A 208 26.97 4.78 34.28
C GLY A 208 25.73 3.87 34.21
N LEU A 209 25.88 2.60 33.78
CA LEU A 209 24.79 1.65 33.53
C LEU A 209 24.08 1.15 34.80
N THR A 210 24.57 1.49 35.99
CA THR A 210 24.05 0.97 37.27
C THR A 210 22.90 1.79 37.86
N GLN A 211 22.60 2.96 37.30
CA GLN A 211 21.69 3.95 37.89
C GLN A 211 20.49 4.30 36.97
N GLY A 212 20.38 3.66 35.80
CA GLY A 212 19.36 3.96 34.80
C GLY A 212 18.47 2.76 34.46
N ASN A 213 17.45 3.00 33.62
CA ASN A 213 16.57 1.98 33.04
C ASN A 213 17.22 1.22 31.87
N ASP A 214 18.55 1.27 31.76
CA ASP A 214 19.29 0.61 30.69
C ASP A 214 19.35 -0.90 30.97
N THR A 215 18.70 -1.69 30.12
CA THR A 215 18.77 -3.15 30.18
C THR A 215 19.71 -3.68 29.11
N PHE A 216 20.25 -4.87 29.35
CA PHE A 216 21.07 -5.58 28.35
C PHE A 216 20.32 -5.80 27.03
N GLU A 217 19.03 -6.10 27.11
CA GLU A 217 18.17 -6.36 25.96
C GLU A 217 17.99 -5.09 25.12
N ASN A 218 17.67 -3.96 25.74
CA ASN A 218 17.55 -2.66 25.06
C ASN A 218 18.85 -2.29 24.33
N ASP A 219 20.00 -2.39 25.01
CA ASP A 219 21.31 -2.10 24.41
C ASP A 219 21.63 -3.04 23.23
N GLN A 220 21.24 -4.31 23.33
CA GLN A 220 21.45 -5.28 22.27
C GLN A 220 20.54 -5.02 21.07
N GLU A 221 19.27 -4.71 21.31
CA GLU A 221 18.30 -4.38 20.27
C GLU A 221 18.70 -3.13 19.51
N GLU A 222 19.03 -2.04 20.22
CA GLU A 222 19.53 -0.80 19.62
C GLU A 222 20.77 -1.06 18.76
N LEU A 223 21.73 -1.83 19.28
CA LEU A 223 22.93 -2.20 18.54
C LEU A 223 22.59 -2.96 17.25
N THR A 224 21.68 -3.93 17.33
CA THR A 224 21.26 -4.71 16.16
C THR A 224 20.55 -3.83 15.13
N ARG A 225 19.67 -2.92 15.57
CA ARG A 225 18.95 -1.96 14.72
C ARG A 225 19.92 -1.06 13.97
N LEU A 226 20.84 -0.42 14.67
CA LEU A 226 21.82 0.49 14.06
C LEU A 226 22.75 -0.24 13.09
N ILE A 227 23.20 -1.45 13.43
CA ILE A 227 24.03 -2.25 12.52
C ILE A 227 23.26 -2.58 11.23
N GLN A 228 21.98 -2.94 11.35
CA GLN A 228 21.13 -3.24 10.19
C GLN A 228 20.92 -1.99 9.33
N GLU A 229 20.57 -0.85 9.93
CA GLU A 229 20.38 0.42 9.25
C GLU A 229 21.63 0.86 8.47
N VAL A 230 22.80 0.84 9.13
CA VAL A 230 24.09 1.15 8.49
C VAL A 230 24.38 0.18 7.35
N ALA A 231 24.08 -1.11 7.51
CA ALA A 231 24.27 -2.09 6.44
C ALA A 231 23.32 -1.86 5.26
N GLU A 232 22.08 -1.45 5.49
CA GLU A 232 21.11 -1.12 4.46
C GLU A 232 21.50 0.15 3.71
N ARG A 233 21.88 1.21 4.42
CA ARG A 233 22.39 2.45 3.83
C ARG A 233 23.63 2.17 2.98
N LYS A 234 24.61 1.41 3.49
CA LYS A 234 25.80 1.01 2.72
C LYS A 234 25.43 0.22 1.45
N LYS A 235 24.42 -0.68 1.50
CA LYS A 235 23.92 -1.39 0.30
C LYS A 235 23.25 -0.45 -0.69
N ALA A 236 22.43 0.49 -0.22
CA ALA A 236 21.77 1.48 -1.06
C ALA A 236 22.82 2.37 -1.76
N ASN A 237 23.85 2.82 -1.03
CA ASN A 237 24.94 3.63 -1.56
C ASN A 237 25.69 2.92 -2.69
N LEU A 238 25.97 1.61 -2.55
CA LEU A 238 26.57 0.80 -3.63
C LEU A 238 25.66 0.72 -4.85
N VAL A 239 24.35 0.51 -4.68
CA VAL A 239 23.44 0.49 -5.83
C VAL A 239 23.38 1.85 -6.53
N ARG A 240 23.41 2.94 -5.77
CA ARG A 240 23.41 4.31 -6.31
C ARG A 240 24.72 4.61 -7.04
N ALA A 241 25.86 4.28 -6.45
CA ALA A 241 27.17 4.45 -7.09
C ALA A 241 27.23 3.66 -8.41
N ALA A 242 26.76 2.41 -8.43
CA ALA A 242 26.74 1.60 -9.66
C ALA A 242 25.87 2.24 -10.76
N LYS A 243 24.72 2.81 -10.40
CA LYS A 243 23.89 3.57 -11.34
C LYS A 243 24.57 4.84 -11.83
N ARG A 244 25.28 5.56 -10.96
CA ARG A 244 26.03 6.76 -11.32
C ARG A 244 27.15 6.43 -12.30
N THR A 245 27.89 5.34 -12.09
CA THR A 245 28.97 4.94 -13.01
C THR A 245 28.43 4.57 -14.38
N VAL A 246 27.33 3.81 -14.47
CA VAL A 246 26.67 3.51 -15.76
C VAL A 246 26.22 4.79 -16.47
N LYS A 247 25.52 5.69 -15.76
CA LYS A 247 25.10 6.99 -16.33
C LYS A 247 26.28 7.88 -16.73
N LYS A 248 27.42 7.75 -16.06
CA LYS A 248 28.65 8.48 -16.40
C LYS A 248 29.26 7.91 -17.68
N LYS A 249 29.44 6.58 -17.77
CA LYS A 249 29.93 5.89 -18.98
C LYS A 249 29.10 6.25 -20.21
N LEU A 250 27.77 6.22 -20.10
CA LEU A 250 26.88 6.61 -21.21
C LEU A 250 27.04 8.08 -21.62
N ARG A 251 27.25 8.99 -20.66
CA ARG A 251 27.50 10.41 -20.97
C ARG A 251 28.86 10.61 -21.65
N GLU A 252 29.88 9.89 -21.20
CA GLU A 252 31.23 9.92 -21.78
C GLU A 252 31.23 9.36 -23.21
N ASP A 253 30.51 8.27 -23.47
CA ASP A 253 30.36 7.71 -24.82
C ASP A 253 29.70 8.72 -25.76
N VAL A 254 28.63 9.39 -25.32
CA VAL A 254 27.97 10.46 -26.09
C VAL A 254 28.92 11.63 -26.35
N ALA A 255 29.66 12.07 -25.32
CA ALA A 255 30.64 13.15 -25.46
C ALA A 255 31.80 12.77 -26.41
N SER A 256 32.16 11.49 -26.48
CA SER A 256 33.18 10.97 -27.39
C SER A 256 32.72 10.86 -28.86
N GLY A 257 31.44 11.18 -29.14
CA GLY A 257 30.87 11.15 -30.49
C GLY A 257 30.23 9.83 -30.88
N LYS A 258 30.24 8.81 -30.00
CA LYS A 258 29.36 7.64 -30.16
C LYS A 258 27.95 8.13 -29.87
N GLY A 259 27.12 8.31 -30.90
CA GLY A 259 25.82 8.98 -30.80
C GLY A 259 24.91 8.50 -29.65
N VAL A 260 23.85 9.27 -29.36
CA VAL A 260 22.98 9.03 -28.19
C VAL A 260 22.40 7.61 -28.20
N TYR A 261 22.94 6.75 -27.35
CA TYR A 261 22.52 5.36 -27.21
C TYR A 261 21.62 5.21 -25.98
N TYR A 262 20.42 4.69 -26.18
CA TYR A 262 19.46 4.39 -25.11
C TYR A 262 19.43 2.87 -24.89
N PRO A 263 20.16 2.34 -23.88
CA PRO A 263 20.23 0.91 -23.67
C PRO A 263 18.87 0.36 -23.25
N LYS A 264 18.56 -0.86 -23.67
CA LYS A 264 17.34 -1.55 -23.25
C LYS A 264 17.36 -1.79 -21.74
N ARG A 265 16.19 -1.98 -21.13
CA ARG A 265 16.07 -2.25 -19.68
C ARG A 265 16.88 -3.48 -19.24
N SER A 266 16.99 -4.50 -20.09
CA SER A 266 17.80 -5.69 -19.83
C SER A 266 19.30 -5.37 -19.84
N GLU A 267 19.76 -4.54 -20.77
CA GLU A 267 21.15 -4.10 -20.89
C GLU A 267 21.53 -3.16 -19.73
N LEU A 268 20.67 -2.20 -19.38
CA LEU A 268 20.86 -1.36 -18.20
C LEU A 268 21.04 -2.20 -16.93
N ARG A 269 20.22 -3.24 -16.74
CA ARG A 269 20.36 -4.16 -15.60
C ARG A 269 21.69 -4.92 -15.62
N LYS A 270 22.20 -5.31 -16.80
CA LYS A 270 23.51 -5.97 -16.92
C LYS A 270 24.64 -5.00 -16.57
N MET A 271 24.62 -3.80 -17.14
CA MET A 271 25.60 -2.75 -16.83
C MET A 271 25.59 -2.34 -15.36
N GLU A 272 24.40 -2.21 -14.73
CA GLU A 272 24.28 -1.94 -13.29
C GLU A 272 24.84 -3.09 -12.44
N LEU A 273 24.64 -4.35 -12.84
CA LEU A 273 25.19 -5.50 -12.14
C LEU A 273 26.72 -5.57 -12.27
N GLU A 274 27.26 -5.33 -13.46
CA GLU A 274 28.69 -5.25 -13.72
C GLU A 274 29.33 -4.14 -12.88
N ALA A 275 28.77 -2.93 -12.93
CA ALA A 275 29.21 -1.79 -12.13
C ALA A 275 29.16 -2.09 -10.62
N LYS A 276 28.12 -2.79 -10.15
CA LYS A 276 28.01 -3.20 -8.74
C LYS A 276 29.12 -4.19 -8.35
N PHE A 277 29.48 -5.13 -9.21
CA PHE A 277 30.58 -6.05 -8.95
C PHE A 277 31.94 -5.35 -9.04
N GLU A 278 32.11 -4.38 -9.96
CA GLU A 278 33.29 -3.52 -10.02
C GLU A 278 33.48 -2.73 -8.71
N GLU A 279 32.40 -2.21 -8.12
CA GLU A 279 32.47 -1.49 -6.84
C GLU A 279 32.79 -2.39 -5.66
N ILE A 280 32.23 -3.61 -5.64
CA ILE A 280 32.60 -4.62 -4.64
C ILE A 280 34.08 -4.99 -4.78
N ARG A 281 34.56 -5.16 -6.02
CA ARG A 281 35.98 -5.44 -6.32
C ARG A 281 36.88 -4.30 -5.86
N LYS A 282 36.52 -3.04 -6.14
CA LYS A 282 37.28 -1.87 -5.67
C LYS A 282 37.39 -1.80 -4.15
N ARG A 283 36.34 -2.20 -3.44
CA ARG A 283 36.29 -2.11 -1.97
C ARG A 283 37.00 -3.27 -1.27
N GLY A 284 36.92 -4.49 -1.80
CA GLY A 284 37.33 -5.71 -1.10
C GLY A 284 38.05 -6.75 -1.96
N GLY A 285 38.50 -6.37 -3.16
CA GLY A 285 39.20 -7.24 -4.09
C GLY A 285 38.32 -8.33 -4.69
N ASP A 286 38.98 -9.29 -5.34
CA ASP A 286 38.30 -10.42 -5.99
C ASP A 286 37.69 -11.39 -4.97
N GLU A 287 38.30 -11.56 -3.80
CA GLU A 287 37.71 -12.39 -2.73
C GLU A 287 36.33 -11.90 -2.29
N ALA A 288 36.13 -10.58 -2.20
CA ALA A 288 34.83 -10.02 -1.82
C ALA A 288 33.77 -10.29 -2.89
N VAL A 289 34.17 -10.27 -4.16
CA VAL A 289 33.32 -10.63 -5.29
C VAL A 289 32.95 -12.12 -5.21
N ASP A 290 33.92 -13.00 -4.99
CA ASP A 290 33.69 -14.44 -4.85
C ASP A 290 32.78 -14.77 -3.66
N LYS A 291 33.01 -14.12 -2.51
CA LYS A 291 32.13 -14.23 -1.34
C LYS A 291 30.70 -13.78 -1.68
N ALA A 292 30.52 -12.71 -2.45
CA ALA A 292 29.20 -12.26 -2.88
C ALA A 292 28.53 -13.24 -3.85
N ILE A 293 29.29 -13.80 -4.81
CA ILE A 293 28.82 -14.82 -5.75
C ILE A 293 28.44 -16.10 -5.01
N ALA A 294 29.28 -16.58 -4.09
CA ALA A 294 29.02 -17.77 -3.27
C ALA A 294 27.76 -17.61 -2.42
N LYS A 295 27.55 -16.44 -1.78
CA LYS A 295 26.30 -16.12 -1.06
C LYS A 295 25.08 -16.17 -1.99
N ARG A 296 25.20 -15.65 -3.21
CA ARG A 296 24.12 -15.70 -4.20
C ARG A 296 23.83 -17.14 -4.66
N ARG A 297 24.87 -17.94 -4.91
CA ARG A 297 24.76 -19.37 -5.25
C ARG A 297 24.05 -20.14 -4.14
N LYS A 298 24.50 -20.01 -2.89
CA LYS A 298 23.86 -20.64 -1.72
C LYS A 298 22.39 -20.26 -1.59
N LYS A 299 22.06 -18.98 -1.75
CA LYS A 299 20.66 -18.50 -1.72
C LYS A 299 19.82 -19.08 -2.86
N ASN A 300 20.38 -19.22 -4.05
CA ASN A 300 19.68 -19.82 -5.19
C ASN A 300 19.44 -21.32 -4.98
N VAL A 301 20.43 -22.05 -4.47
CA VAL A 301 20.31 -23.48 -4.11
C VAL A 301 19.24 -23.69 -3.03
N ALA A 302 19.24 -22.88 -1.98
CA ALA A 302 18.22 -22.96 -0.93
C ALA A 302 16.81 -22.67 -1.48
N LYS A 303 16.69 -21.72 -2.42
CA LYS A 303 15.42 -21.43 -3.10
C LYS A 303 14.96 -22.58 -3.98
N SER A 304 15.87 -23.18 -4.77
CA SER A 304 15.52 -24.32 -5.61
C SER A 304 15.13 -25.53 -4.76
N HIS A 305 15.84 -25.78 -3.65
CA HIS A 305 15.49 -26.84 -2.70
C HIS A 305 14.12 -26.62 -2.08
N LYS A 306 13.76 -25.37 -1.72
CA LYS A 306 12.42 -25.03 -1.21
C LYS A 306 11.31 -25.21 -2.26
N LEU A 307 11.64 -25.08 -3.55
CA LEU A 307 10.69 -25.23 -4.66
C LEU A 307 10.61 -26.68 -5.18
N MET A 308 11.52 -27.56 -4.76
CA MET A 308 11.46 -28.98 -5.09
C MET A 308 10.32 -29.65 -4.31
N PRO A 309 9.49 -30.47 -4.96
CA PRO A 309 8.47 -31.24 -4.26
C PRO A 309 9.09 -32.17 -3.21
N SER A 310 8.75 -31.97 -1.93
CA SER A 310 9.30 -32.74 -0.80
C SER A 310 8.82 -34.20 -0.74
N HIS A 311 7.89 -34.60 -1.61
CA HIS A 311 7.30 -35.93 -1.66
C HIS A 311 8.10 -36.93 -2.52
N MET A 312 8.96 -36.47 -3.44
CA MET A 312 9.68 -37.35 -4.37
C MET A 312 11.02 -37.88 -3.84
N VAL A 313 11.35 -37.62 -2.58
CA VAL A 313 12.54 -38.18 -1.93
C VAL A 313 12.08 -39.36 -1.07
N LYS A 314 12.05 -40.55 -1.68
CA LYS A 314 12.02 -41.84 -0.99
C LYS A 314 13.43 -42.40 -0.95
#